data_AF-A0A2N7DUQ0-F1
#
_entry.id   AF-A0A2N7DUQ0-F1
#
_cell.length_a   1.000
_cell.length_b   1.000
_cell.length_c   1.000
_cell.angle_alpha   90.00
_cell.angle_beta   90.00
_cell.angle_gamma   90.00
#
_symmetry.space_group_name_H-M   'P 1'
#
loop_
_entity.id
_entity.type
_entity.pdbx_description
1 polymer ?
#
loop_
_entity_poly.entity_id
_entity_poly.type
_entity_poly.pdbx_seq_one_letter_code
_entity_poly.pdbx_strand_id
1 'polypeptide(L)'
;MHPRFIEDHLHNAKKNQVIAGKRVRLSQKFSQKIMTSNDPISPVSALFASESGHKNALRSNVLSHYLSKTNQNADSVFSCNFSFWRQDAINVNGFNCDFVGWGAEDKEFCIRLINDGASKKQLKHLAVCYHLYHPELSRKMAQVNQQIYDDAISKKLTYCRNGIKKYIPS
;
A
#
# COMPACT_ATOMS: atom_id res chain seq x y z
N MET A 1 9.77 -10.54 1.48
CA MET A 1 8.35 -10.60 1.92
C MET A 1 8.07 -12.00 2.43
N HIS A 2 6.95 -12.24 3.13
CA HIS A 2 6.58 -13.59 3.55
C HIS A 2 6.21 -14.47 2.32
N PRO A 3 6.56 -15.77 2.27
CA PRO A 3 6.32 -16.62 1.09
C PRO A 3 4.85 -16.67 0.65
N ARG A 4 3.92 -16.62 1.60
CA ARG A 4 2.46 -16.59 1.36
C ARG A 4 1.87 -15.21 1.05
N PHE A 5 2.69 -14.21 0.72
CA PHE A 5 2.23 -12.84 0.48
C PHE A 5 1.13 -12.76 -0.60
N ILE A 6 1.38 -13.39 -1.76
CA ILE A 6 0.42 -13.39 -2.88
C ILE A 6 -0.82 -14.22 -2.54
N GLU A 7 -0.64 -15.40 -1.94
CA GLU A 7 -1.73 -16.24 -1.45
C GLU A 7 -2.67 -15.47 -0.51
N ASP A 8 -2.11 -14.71 0.44
CA ASP A 8 -2.88 -13.91 1.39
C ASP A 8 -3.74 -12.84 0.67
N HIS A 9 -3.20 -12.20 -0.37
CA HIS A 9 -3.96 -11.26 -1.19
C HIS A 9 -5.07 -11.95 -1.97
N LEU A 10 -4.78 -13.08 -2.62
CA LEU A 10 -5.76 -13.84 -3.42
C LEU A 10 -6.91 -14.35 -2.55
N HIS A 11 -6.61 -14.94 -1.39
CA HIS A 11 -7.63 -15.44 -0.45
C HIS A 11 -8.53 -14.34 0.12
N ASN A 12 -8.06 -13.10 0.16
CA ASN A 12 -8.82 -11.96 0.68
C ASN A 12 -9.45 -11.11 -0.43
N ALA A 13 -9.21 -11.44 -1.70
CA ALA A 13 -9.71 -10.69 -2.85
C ALA A 13 -11.22 -10.77 -2.95
N LYS A 14 -11.86 -9.61 -3.10
CA LYS A 14 -13.30 -9.48 -3.34
C LYS A 14 -13.52 -8.44 -4.42
N LYS A 15 -14.45 -8.67 -5.34
CA LYS A 15 -14.86 -7.69 -6.36
C LYS A 15 -15.26 -6.37 -5.70
N ASN A 16 -14.98 -5.24 -6.37
CA ASN A 16 -15.25 -3.88 -5.87
C ASN A 16 -14.60 -3.62 -4.49
N GLN A 17 -13.43 -4.22 -4.25
CA GLN A 17 -12.67 -4.03 -3.03
C GLN A 17 -11.17 -4.00 -3.32
N VAL A 18 -10.51 -3.01 -2.75
CA VAL A 18 -9.05 -2.90 -2.72
C VAL A 18 -8.54 -3.45 -1.39
N ILE A 19 -7.36 -4.05 -1.39
CA ILE A 19 -6.69 -4.55 -0.17
C ILE A 19 -5.46 -3.71 0.08
N ALA A 20 -5.36 -3.15 1.28
CA ALA A 20 -4.18 -2.43 1.75
C ALA A 20 -3.64 -3.12 2.99
N GLY A 21 -2.49 -3.78 2.85
CA GLY A 21 -1.79 -4.39 3.97
C GLY A 21 -0.91 -3.40 4.73
N LYS A 22 -0.20 -3.92 5.74
CA LYS A 22 0.79 -3.15 6.50
C LYS A 22 2.21 -3.54 6.11
N ARG A 23 3.15 -2.67 6.45
CA ARG A 23 4.59 -2.92 6.29
C ARG A 23 5.28 -2.94 7.64
N VAL A 24 6.29 -3.79 7.73
CA VAL A 24 7.22 -3.86 8.85
C VAL A 24 8.46 -3.07 8.44
N ARG A 25 8.74 -1.94 9.09
CA ARG A 25 9.90 -1.10 8.76
C ARG A 25 11.11 -1.62 9.52
N LEU A 26 12.04 -2.21 8.79
CA LEU A 26 13.27 -2.75 9.36
C LEU A 26 14.25 -1.62 9.65
N SER A 27 15.04 -1.78 10.71
CA SER A 27 16.12 -0.86 11.02
C SER A 27 17.20 -0.84 9.94
N GLN A 28 17.97 0.24 9.87
CA GLN A 28 19.12 0.36 8.95
C GLN A 28 20.10 -0.81 9.12
N LYS A 29 20.51 -1.09 10.36
CA LYS A 29 21.46 -2.17 10.69
C LYS A 29 20.96 -3.53 10.22
N PHE A 30 19.68 -3.83 10.46
CA PHE A 30 19.11 -5.12 10.07
C PHE A 30 18.89 -5.21 8.55
N SER A 31 18.49 -4.12 7.91
CA SER A 31 18.36 -4.06 6.45
C SER A 31 19.71 -4.35 5.77
N GLN A 32 20.80 -3.74 6.26
CA GLN A 32 22.15 -4.01 5.77
C GLN A 32 22.55 -5.47 5.97
N LYS A 33 22.30 -6.05 7.15
CA LYS A 33 22.59 -7.46 7.43
C LYS A 33 21.89 -8.38 6.42
N ILE A 34 20.59 -8.18 6.20
CA ILE A 34 19.82 -9.05 5.29
C ILE A 34 20.28 -8.90 3.83
N MET A 35 20.64 -7.68 3.41
CA MET A 35 21.16 -7.44 2.07
C MET A 35 22.53 -8.09 1.84
N THR A 36 23.36 -8.27 2.88
CA THR A 36 24.69 -8.86 2.75
C THR A 36 24.72 -10.37 2.99
N SER A 37 23.89 -10.90 3.88
CA SER A 37 23.92 -12.33 4.24
C SER A 37 22.97 -13.22 3.42
N ASN A 38 22.02 -12.64 2.69
CA ASN A 38 20.92 -13.37 2.04
C ASN A 38 20.10 -14.27 3.00
N ASP A 39 20.22 -14.06 4.31
CA ASP A 39 19.48 -14.84 5.30
C ASP A 39 17.97 -14.58 5.19
N PRO A 40 17.13 -15.61 5.34
CA PRO A 40 15.68 -15.40 5.39
C PRO A 40 15.30 -14.58 6.63
N ILE A 41 14.40 -13.61 6.43
CA ILE A 41 13.84 -12.83 7.52
C ILE A 41 12.85 -13.71 8.30
N SER A 42 13.20 -14.12 9.52
CA SER A 42 12.25 -14.78 10.41
C SER A 42 11.30 -13.76 11.07
N PRO A 43 10.05 -14.14 11.38
CA PRO A 43 9.12 -13.28 12.11
C PRO A 43 9.68 -12.79 13.46
N VAL A 44 10.39 -13.65 14.18
CA VAL A 44 11.02 -13.32 15.47
C VAL A 44 12.10 -12.26 15.28
N SER A 45 13.02 -12.45 14.34
CA SER A 45 14.06 -11.46 14.06
C SER A 45 13.46 -10.12 13.60
N ALA A 46 12.40 -10.15 12.79
CA ALA A 46 11.73 -8.94 12.36
C ALA A 46 11.03 -8.22 13.51
N LEU A 47 10.43 -8.94 14.46
CA LEU A 47 9.78 -8.32 15.63
C LEU A 47 10.75 -7.45 16.43
N PHE A 48 11.98 -7.91 16.64
CA PHE A 48 12.99 -7.21 17.45
C PHE A 48 13.84 -6.22 16.66
N ALA A 49 13.96 -6.38 15.33
CA ALA A 49 14.84 -5.57 14.50
C ALA A 49 14.12 -4.45 13.71
N SER A 50 12.84 -4.20 14.02
CA SER A 50 11.99 -3.22 13.34
C SER A 50 11.88 -1.90 14.11
N GLU A 51 11.90 -0.80 13.38
CA GLU A 51 11.67 0.55 13.90
C GLU A 51 10.17 0.83 14.10
N SER A 52 9.31 0.24 13.25
CA SER A 52 7.86 0.36 13.41
C SER A 52 7.10 -0.76 12.69
N GLY A 53 5.84 -0.94 13.10
CA GLY A 53 4.97 -1.96 12.50
C GLY A 53 5.33 -3.41 12.87
N HIS A 54 6.24 -3.62 13.84
CA HIS A 54 6.77 -4.92 14.25
C HIS A 54 5.68 -6.00 14.45
N LYS A 55 4.54 -5.65 15.05
CA LYS A 55 3.42 -6.59 15.27
C LYS A 55 2.90 -7.25 13.98
N ASN A 56 3.03 -6.57 12.83
CA ASN A 56 2.62 -7.11 11.53
C ASN A 56 3.64 -8.09 10.93
N ALA A 57 4.79 -8.32 11.58
CA ALA A 57 5.72 -9.37 11.17
C ALA A 57 5.16 -10.78 11.45
N LEU A 58 4.24 -10.89 12.42
CA LEU A 58 3.55 -12.14 12.73
C LEU A 58 2.38 -12.35 11.77
N ARG A 59 2.49 -13.39 10.93
CA ARG A 59 1.38 -13.89 10.12
C ARG A 59 0.46 -14.75 10.97
N SER A 60 -0.82 -14.38 11.09
CA SER A 60 -1.82 -15.15 11.83
C SER A 60 -3.22 -14.93 11.25
N ASN A 61 -3.87 -16.03 10.86
CA ASN A 61 -5.25 -16.01 10.38
C ASN A 61 -6.22 -15.51 11.47
N VAL A 62 -5.99 -15.94 12.73
CA VAL A 62 -6.82 -15.55 13.88
C VAL A 62 -6.73 -14.04 14.12
N LEU A 63 -5.52 -13.49 14.22
CA LEU A 63 -5.35 -12.05 14.43
C LEU A 63 -5.88 -11.24 13.26
N SER A 64 -5.69 -11.73 12.03
CA SER A 64 -6.23 -11.07 10.84
C SER A 64 -7.76 -11.01 10.85
N HIS A 65 -8.43 -12.09 11.25
CA HIS A 65 -9.88 -12.13 11.34
C HIS A 65 -10.44 -11.02 12.25
N TYR A 66 -9.83 -10.82 13.43
CA TYR A 66 -10.31 -9.83 14.39
C TYR A 66 -9.81 -8.40 14.13
N LEU A 67 -8.63 -8.21 13.53
CA LEU A 67 -7.98 -6.90 13.44
C LEU A 67 -8.03 -6.26 12.04
N SER A 68 -8.30 -7.05 11.00
CA SER A 68 -8.53 -6.54 9.66
C SER A 68 -9.94 -5.94 9.56
N LYS A 69 -10.07 -4.83 8.83
CA LYS A 69 -11.35 -4.12 8.72
C LYS A 69 -11.54 -3.48 7.36
N THR A 70 -12.78 -3.44 6.89
CA THR A 70 -13.18 -2.68 5.72
C THR A 70 -13.53 -1.25 6.14
N ASN A 71 -13.06 -0.25 5.40
CA ASN A 71 -13.35 1.16 5.62
C ASN A 71 -13.14 1.97 4.34
N GLN A 72 -13.53 3.26 4.37
CA GLN A 72 -13.42 4.18 3.23
C GLN A 72 -12.34 5.25 3.41
N ASN A 73 -11.33 4.99 4.25
CA ASN A 73 -10.22 5.91 4.48
C ASN A 73 -9.00 5.50 3.65
N ALA A 74 -8.39 6.41 2.89
CA ALA A 74 -7.21 6.12 2.06
C ALA A 74 -5.87 6.42 2.76
N ASP A 75 -5.84 7.12 3.90
CA ASP A 75 -4.60 7.64 4.53
C ASP A 75 -3.59 6.57 4.97
N SER A 76 -4.05 5.34 5.09
CA SER A 76 -3.29 4.22 5.64
C SER A 76 -2.81 3.21 4.59
N VAL A 77 -2.90 3.60 3.31
CA VAL A 77 -2.47 2.83 2.13
C VAL A 77 -1.00 3.11 1.82
N PHE A 78 -0.30 2.07 1.40
CA PHE A 78 1.06 2.13 0.86
C PHE A 78 1.14 1.17 -0.32
N SER A 79 1.61 1.62 -1.48
CA SER A 79 1.68 0.81 -2.72
C SER A 79 2.48 -0.48 -2.54
N CYS A 80 3.47 -0.51 -1.65
CA CYS A 80 4.28 -1.70 -1.37
C CYS A 80 3.48 -2.90 -0.82
N ASN A 81 2.24 -2.68 -0.37
CA ASN A 81 1.34 -3.73 0.10
C ASN A 81 -0.11 -3.38 -0.27
N PHE A 82 -0.37 -3.32 -1.57
CA PHE A 82 -1.64 -2.86 -2.13
C PHE A 82 -2.04 -3.73 -3.31
N SER A 83 -3.31 -4.16 -3.35
CA SER A 83 -3.88 -4.89 -4.48
C SER A 83 -5.28 -4.42 -4.80
N PHE A 84 -5.63 -4.44 -6.09
CA PHE A 84 -6.87 -3.92 -6.63
C PHE A 84 -7.19 -4.68 -7.93
N TRP A 85 -8.45 -4.63 -8.37
CA TRP A 85 -8.82 -5.22 -9.64
C TRP A 85 -8.32 -4.37 -10.80
N ARG A 86 -7.83 -5.04 -11.84
CA ARG A 86 -7.39 -4.39 -13.08
C ARG A 86 -8.47 -3.48 -13.66
N GLN A 87 -9.72 -3.93 -13.68
CA GLN A 87 -10.81 -3.15 -14.27
C GLN A 87 -11.07 -1.87 -13.46
N ASP A 88 -11.14 -1.96 -12.13
CA ASP A 88 -11.31 -0.80 -11.24
C ASP A 88 -10.18 0.22 -11.46
N ALA A 89 -8.94 -0.24 -11.58
CA ALA A 89 -7.81 0.63 -11.91
C ALA A 89 -7.95 1.29 -13.29
N ILE A 90 -8.40 0.57 -14.31
CA ILE A 90 -8.61 1.13 -15.66
C ILE A 90 -9.75 2.16 -15.65
N ASN A 91 -10.83 1.89 -14.92
CA ASN A 91 -11.99 2.78 -14.82
C ASN A 91 -11.59 4.16 -14.31
N VAL A 92 -10.74 4.21 -13.28
CA VAL A 92 -10.27 5.47 -12.70
C VAL A 92 -9.08 6.09 -13.43
N ASN A 93 -8.58 5.48 -14.52
CA ASN A 93 -7.35 5.87 -15.24
C ASN A 93 -6.03 5.61 -14.51
N GLY A 94 -5.97 4.63 -13.62
CA GLY A 94 -4.75 4.23 -12.92
C GLY A 94 -4.21 5.32 -11.99
N PHE A 95 -2.90 5.28 -11.73
CA PHE A 95 -2.22 6.31 -10.93
C PHE A 95 -2.21 7.67 -11.64
N ASN A 96 -2.26 8.74 -10.84
CA ASN A 96 -2.18 10.10 -11.34
C ASN A 96 -0.70 10.48 -11.57
N CYS A 97 -0.32 10.68 -12.83
CA CYS A 97 1.04 11.03 -13.23
C CYS A 97 1.38 12.52 -13.00
N ASP A 98 0.46 13.33 -12.45
CA ASP A 98 0.75 14.70 -12.01
C ASP A 98 1.50 14.74 -10.67
N PHE A 99 1.57 13.62 -9.94
CA PHE A 99 2.39 13.49 -8.74
C PHE A 99 3.87 13.46 -9.12
N VAL A 100 4.64 14.41 -8.58
CA VAL A 100 6.09 14.50 -8.75
C VAL A 100 6.77 14.37 -7.39
N GLY A 101 7.82 13.57 -7.31
CA GLY A 101 8.52 13.33 -6.05
C GLY A 101 7.68 12.56 -5.04
N TRP A 102 8.00 12.70 -3.75
CA TRP A 102 7.42 11.86 -2.72
C TRP A 102 6.07 12.37 -2.19
N GLY A 103 5.08 11.48 -2.13
CA GLY A 103 3.97 11.57 -1.19
C GLY A 103 2.58 11.59 -1.81
N ALA A 104 1.63 10.99 -1.07
CA ALA A 104 0.17 11.01 -1.26
C ALA A 104 -0.39 10.37 -2.55
N GLU A 105 0.44 9.92 -3.48
CA GLU A 105 0.00 9.28 -4.74
C GLU A 105 -0.78 7.98 -4.47
N ASP A 106 -0.31 7.19 -3.51
CA ASP A 106 -0.96 5.94 -3.09
C ASP A 106 -2.37 6.18 -2.53
N LYS A 107 -2.50 7.27 -1.77
CA LYS A 107 -3.74 7.66 -1.10
C LYS A 107 -4.72 8.22 -2.13
N GLU A 108 -4.24 9.06 -3.03
CA GLU A 108 -5.02 9.65 -4.12
C GLU A 108 -5.58 8.57 -5.05
N PHE A 109 -4.77 7.58 -5.40
CA PHE A 109 -5.25 6.48 -6.21
C PHE A 109 -6.31 5.64 -5.47
N CYS A 110 -6.08 5.33 -4.19
CA CYS A 110 -7.05 4.58 -3.41
C CYS A 110 -8.36 5.35 -3.19
N ILE A 111 -8.33 6.66 -2.95
CA ILE A 111 -9.57 7.43 -2.74
C ILE A 111 -10.38 7.53 -4.03
N ARG A 112 -9.75 7.62 -5.21
CA ARG A 112 -10.48 7.57 -6.49
C ARG A 112 -11.19 6.24 -6.69
N LEU A 113 -10.53 5.11 -6.37
CA LEU A 113 -11.17 3.79 -6.39
C LEU A 113 -12.38 3.71 -5.44
N ILE A 114 -12.25 4.30 -4.24
CA ILE A 114 -13.34 4.38 -3.27
C ILE A 114 -14.50 5.25 -3.79
N ASN A 115 -14.19 6.40 -4.37
CA ASN A 115 -15.18 7.30 -4.97
C ASN A 115 -15.91 6.64 -6.16
N ASP A 116 -15.25 5.74 -6.89
CA ASP A 116 -15.82 4.90 -7.96
C ASP A 116 -16.61 3.68 -7.43
N GLY A 117 -16.81 3.60 -6.11
CA GLY A 117 -17.68 2.59 -5.47
C GLY A 117 -16.94 1.40 -4.87
N ALA A 118 -15.61 1.35 -4.91
CA ALA A 118 -14.86 0.32 -4.21
C ALA A 118 -14.87 0.54 -2.69
N SER A 119 -14.60 -0.54 -1.94
CA SER A 119 -14.28 -0.46 -0.51
C SER A 119 -12.81 -0.78 -0.26
N LYS A 120 -12.20 -0.27 0.82
CA LYS A 120 -10.83 -0.65 1.18
C LYS A 120 -10.81 -1.61 2.38
N LYS A 121 -10.30 -2.81 2.17
CA LYS A 121 -9.96 -3.76 3.24
C LYS A 121 -8.55 -3.48 3.74
N GLN A 122 -8.45 -3.01 4.97
CA GLN A 122 -7.17 -2.91 5.67
C GLN A 122 -6.80 -4.27 6.23
N LEU A 123 -5.84 -4.94 5.60
CA LEU A 123 -5.38 -6.28 5.97
C LEU A 123 -4.25 -6.19 7.00
N LYS A 124 -4.40 -6.87 8.13
CA LYS A 124 -3.38 -6.93 9.20
C LYS A 124 -3.02 -8.39 9.47
N HIS A 125 -1.80 -8.63 9.92
CA HIS A 125 -1.30 -9.98 10.25
C HIS A 125 -1.40 -11.01 9.11
N LEU A 126 -1.58 -10.55 7.88
CA LEU A 126 -1.48 -11.31 6.62
C LEU A 126 -0.80 -10.39 5.59
N ALA A 127 -0.40 -10.96 4.45
CA ALA A 127 0.35 -10.26 3.42
C ALA A 127 1.58 -9.54 4.02
N VAL A 128 2.38 -10.26 4.82
CA VAL A 128 3.49 -9.66 5.55
C VAL A 128 4.58 -9.20 4.58
N CYS A 129 4.84 -7.89 4.58
CA CYS A 129 5.86 -7.25 3.76
C CYS A 129 6.85 -6.48 4.66
N TYR A 130 8.14 -6.56 4.30
CA TYR A 130 9.23 -5.90 5.01
C TYR A 130 9.73 -4.75 4.15
N HIS A 131 9.80 -3.56 4.75
CA HIS A 131 10.36 -2.37 4.14
C HIS A 131 11.80 -2.25 4.60
N LEU A 132 12.74 -2.47 3.68
CA LEU A 132 14.16 -2.23 3.91
C LEU A 132 14.37 -0.73 4.11
N TYR A 133 15.23 -0.40 5.06
CA TYR A 133 15.62 0.98 5.33
C TYR A 133 16.24 1.61 4.07
N HIS A 134 15.78 2.81 3.75
CA HIS A 134 16.44 3.72 2.83
C HIS A 134 16.33 5.14 3.39
N PRO A 135 17.26 6.05 3.04
CA PRO A 135 17.14 7.46 3.39
C PRO A 135 15.83 8.05 2.88
N GLU A 136 15.30 9.04 3.59
CA GLU A 136 14.09 9.72 3.14
C GLU A 136 14.34 10.47 1.82
N LEU A 137 13.38 10.39 0.92
CA LEU A 137 13.39 11.13 -0.34
C LEU A 137 12.94 12.58 -0.11
N SER A 138 13.30 13.45 -1.04
CA SER A 138 12.93 14.87 -0.98
C SER A 138 11.42 15.07 -0.90
N ARG A 139 10.98 15.91 0.07
CA ARG A 139 9.58 16.30 0.27
C ARG A 139 9.23 17.66 -0.33
N LYS A 140 10.04 18.19 -1.26
CA LYS A 140 9.80 19.51 -1.88
C LYS A 140 8.41 19.65 -2.49
N MET A 141 7.87 18.57 -3.05
CA MET A 141 6.54 18.54 -3.68
C MET A 141 5.41 18.14 -2.72
N ALA A 142 5.70 17.91 -1.43
CA ALA A 142 4.72 17.32 -0.51
C ALA A 142 3.45 18.16 -0.37
N GLN A 143 3.55 19.50 -0.35
CA GLN A 143 2.38 20.38 -0.27
C GLN A 143 1.53 20.31 -1.55
N VAL A 144 2.17 20.32 -2.73
CA VAL A 144 1.48 20.20 -4.02
C VAL A 144 0.79 18.85 -4.14
N ASN A 145 1.50 17.77 -3.82
CA ASN A 145 0.96 16.41 -3.85
C ASN A 145 -0.19 16.23 -2.85
N GLN A 146 -0.08 16.84 -1.66
CA GLN A 146 -1.15 16.83 -0.67
C GLN A 146 -2.40 17.56 -1.19
N GLN A 147 -2.24 18.71 -1.87
CA GLN A 147 -3.36 19.42 -2.48
C GLN A 147 -4.07 18.58 -3.56
N ILE A 148 -3.32 17.83 -4.38
CA ILE A 148 -3.92 16.92 -5.39
C ILE A 148 -4.78 15.84 -4.69
N TYR A 149 -4.28 15.27 -3.58
CA TYR A 149 -5.03 14.30 -2.79
C TYR A 149 -6.27 14.92 -2.11
N ASP A 150 -6.14 16.11 -1.53
CA ASP A 150 -7.24 16.82 -0.87
C ASP A 150 -8.35 17.20 -1.88
N ASP A 151 -7.97 17.56 -3.10
CA ASP A 151 -8.89 17.77 -4.22
C ASP A 151 -9.64 16.48 -4.58
N ALA A 152 -8.94 15.33 -4.63
CA ALA A 152 -9.57 14.04 -4.91
C ALA A 152 -10.60 13.64 -3.85
N ILE A 153 -10.35 13.98 -2.57
CA ILE A 153 -11.29 13.77 -1.48
C ILE A 153 -12.48 14.75 -1.60
N SER A 154 -12.21 16.05 -1.61
CA SER A 154 -13.23 17.10 -1.49
C SER A 154 -14.17 17.14 -2.70
N LYS A 155 -13.64 16.93 -3.91
CA LYS A 155 -14.40 16.92 -5.16
C LYS A 155 -14.92 15.52 -5.52
N LYS A 156 -14.67 14.52 -4.67
CA LYS A 156 -15.01 13.10 -4.91
C LYS A 156 -14.59 12.62 -6.30
N LEU A 157 -13.38 12.94 -6.71
CA LEU A 157 -12.89 12.59 -8.03
C LEU A 157 -12.87 11.08 -8.20
N THR A 158 -13.36 10.57 -9.32
CA THR A 158 -13.27 9.15 -9.69
C THR A 158 -12.22 8.92 -10.78
N TYR A 159 -11.67 9.96 -11.38
CA TYR A 159 -10.83 9.88 -12.57
C TYR A 159 -9.72 10.92 -12.54
N CYS A 160 -8.49 10.55 -12.94
CA CYS A 160 -7.40 11.51 -13.18
C CYS A 160 -7.22 11.77 -14.68
N ARG A 161 -6.88 13.00 -15.07
CA ARG A 161 -6.65 13.33 -16.49
C ARG A 161 -5.35 12.72 -17.02
N ASN A 162 -4.31 12.72 -16.20
CA ASN A 162 -2.99 12.21 -16.55
C ASN A 162 -2.77 10.84 -15.89
N GLY A 163 -3.00 9.76 -16.64
CA GLY A 163 -2.97 8.40 -16.10
C GLY A 163 -2.71 7.33 -17.14
N ILE A 164 -3.01 6.08 -16.80
CA ILE A 164 -2.55 4.90 -17.54
C ILE A 164 -3.10 4.77 -18.97
N LYS A 165 -4.29 5.32 -19.26
CA LYS A 165 -4.91 5.22 -20.59
C LYS A 165 -4.08 5.88 -21.70
N LYS A 166 -3.13 6.77 -21.36
CA LYS A 166 -2.16 7.31 -22.33
C LYS A 166 -1.20 6.26 -22.89
N TYR A 167 -1.09 5.11 -22.23
CA TYR A 167 -0.14 4.04 -22.54
C TYR A 167 -0.82 2.73 -22.95
N ILE A 168 -2.16 2.68 -22.95
CA ILE A 168 -2.93 1.50 -23.34
C ILE A 168 -3.49 1.76 -24.75
N PRO A 169 -3.27 0.85 -25.72
CA PRO A 169 -3.89 0.95 -27.04
C PRO A 169 -5.42 1.00 -26.95
N SER A 170 -6.04 1.81 -27.80
CA SER A 170 -7.50 1.92 -27.96
C SER A 170 -8.14 0.63 -28.40
#